data_AF-A0A524NEF4-F1
#
_entry.id   AF-A0A524NEF4-F1
#
_cell.length_a   1.000
_cell.length_b   1.000
_cell.length_c   1.000
_cell.angle_alpha   90.00
_cell.angle_beta   90.00
_cell.angle_gamma   90.00
#
_symmetry.space_group_name_H-M   'P 1'
#
loop_
_entity.id
_entity.type
_entity.pdbx_description
1 polymer ?
#
loop_
_entity_poly.entity_id
_entity_poly.type
_entity_poly.pdbx_seq_one_letter_code
_entity_poly.pdbx_strand_id
1 'polypeptide(L)'
;PTPRIKAQIEYYEKRFPGFGCEYGYVLPAMKKASQAAGRPIRTLEDRGSIVFLDFRFATNYCKNFLPSWITNGMKILQDKKEVLATEVSNFFRTQSELPEVSR
;
A
#
# COMPACT_ATOMS: atom_id res chain seq x y z
N PRO A 1 14.38 -4.41 -14.28
CA PRO A 1 14.13 -2.97 -14.53
C PRO A 1 14.29 -2.63 -16.02
N THR A 2 13.40 -1.80 -16.56
CA THR A 2 13.49 -1.33 -17.96
C THR A 2 14.70 -0.42 -18.18
N PRO A 3 15.18 -0.21 -19.42
CA PRO A 3 16.31 0.69 -19.70
C PRO A 3 16.14 2.09 -19.10
N ARG A 4 14.92 2.64 -19.17
CA ARG A 4 14.59 3.94 -18.55
C ARG A 4 14.79 3.93 -17.03
N ILE A 5 14.34 2.88 -16.34
CA ILE A 5 14.50 2.78 -14.88
C ILE A 5 15.98 2.60 -14.52
N LYS A 6 16.74 1.82 -15.30
CA LYS A 6 18.20 1.69 -15.10
C LYS A 6 18.89 3.05 -15.22
N ALA A 7 18.57 3.83 -16.25
CA ALA A 7 19.11 5.18 -16.42
C ALA A 7 18.72 6.13 -15.26
N GLN A 8 17.51 6.02 -14.73
CA GLN A 8 17.09 6.79 -13.54
C GLN A 8 17.90 6.41 -12.30
N ILE A 9 18.10 5.11 -12.06
CA ILE A 9 18.92 4.61 -10.95
C ILE A 9 20.35 5.13 -11.09
N GLU A 10 20.96 5.00 -12.26
CA GLU A 10 22.33 5.47 -12.53
C GLU A 10 22.47 6.99 -12.36
N TYR A 11 21.48 7.77 -12.80
CA TYR A 11 21.46 9.21 -12.60
C TYR A 11 21.46 9.59 -11.12
N TYR A 12 20.57 8.97 -10.33
CA TYR A 12 20.49 9.25 -8.91
C TYR A 12 21.70 8.72 -8.15
N GLU A 13 22.30 7.60 -8.56
CA GLU A 13 23.53 7.09 -7.96
C GLU A 13 24.70 8.07 -8.16
N LYS A 14 24.83 8.65 -9.37
CA LYS A 14 25.87 9.66 -9.65
C LYS A 14 25.68 10.94 -8.84
N ARG A 15 24.43 11.33 -8.57
CA ARG A 15 24.12 12.59 -7.87
C ARG A 15 24.00 12.43 -6.35
N PHE A 16 23.61 11.25 -5.88
CA PHE A 16 23.42 10.87 -4.50
C PHE A 16 23.94 9.43 -4.31
N PRO A 17 25.27 9.26 -4.15
CA PRO A 17 25.88 7.95 -3.99
C PRO A 17 25.23 7.14 -2.87
N GLY A 18 24.93 5.87 -3.14
CA GLY A 18 24.22 4.95 -2.25
C GLY A 18 22.69 5.02 -2.31
N PHE A 19 22.10 6.04 -2.94
CA PHE A 19 20.64 6.25 -2.99
C PHE A 19 20.02 6.04 -4.38
N GLY A 20 20.80 5.57 -5.38
CA GLY A 20 20.32 5.43 -6.75
C GLY A 20 19.09 4.54 -6.88
N CYS A 21 19.11 3.37 -6.22
CA CYS A 21 17.97 2.43 -6.24
C CYS A 21 16.75 3.01 -5.50
N GLU A 22 16.99 3.66 -4.36
CA GLU A 22 15.92 4.21 -3.54
C GLU A 22 15.15 5.29 -4.29
N TYR A 23 15.86 6.28 -4.86
CA TYR A 23 15.23 7.39 -5.56
C TYR A 23 14.80 7.05 -6.99
N GLY A 24 15.54 6.18 -7.67
CA GLY A 24 15.26 5.79 -9.05
C GLY A 24 14.17 4.72 -9.20
N TYR A 25 13.86 3.97 -8.13
CA TYR A 25 12.96 2.82 -8.24
C TYR A 25 12.00 2.69 -7.06
N VAL A 26 12.49 2.66 -5.82
CA VAL A 26 11.69 2.33 -4.65
C VAL A 26 10.71 3.46 -4.31
N LEU A 27 11.22 4.66 -4.07
CA LEU A 27 10.42 5.82 -3.68
C LEU A 27 9.35 6.17 -4.73
N PRO A 28 9.64 6.18 -6.05
CA PRO A 28 8.60 6.36 -7.06
C PRO A 28 7.52 5.26 -7.04
N ALA A 29 7.90 4.00 -6.82
CA ALA A 29 6.95 2.89 -6.74
C ALA A 29 6.05 3.01 -5.51
N MET A 30 6.63 3.31 -4.34
CA MET A 30 5.87 3.48 -3.09
C MET A 30 4.92 4.67 -3.17
N LYS A 31 5.36 5.82 -3.71
CA LYS A 31 4.49 6.98 -3.93
C LYS A 31 3.26 6.65 -4.78
N LYS A 32 3.45 5.90 -5.88
CA LYS A 32 2.34 5.47 -6.74
C LYS A 32 1.39 4.53 -6.01
N ALA A 33 1.93 3.59 -5.23
CA ALA A 33 1.13 2.67 -4.42
C ALA A 33 0.29 3.40 -3.37
N SER A 34 0.88 4.35 -2.64
CA SER A 34 0.16 5.18 -1.66
C SER A 34 -0.92 6.05 -2.31
N GLN A 35 -0.64 6.63 -3.47
CA GLN A 35 -1.64 7.41 -4.21
C GLN A 35 -2.81 6.54 -4.65
N ALA A 36 -2.57 5.32 -5.14
CA ALA A 36 -3.62 4.38 -5.50
C ALA A 36 -4.45 3.95 -4.29
N ALA A 37 -3.78 3.64 -3.16
CA ALA A 37 -4.41 3.28 -1.90
C ALA A 37 -5.34 4.39 -1.37
N GLY A 38 -5.02 5.67 -1.59
CA GLY A 38 -5.86 6.79 -1.17
C GLY A 38 -7.05 7.10 -2.11
N ARG A 39 -7.19 6.45 -3.27
CA ARG A 39 -8.28 6.75 -4.21
C ARG A 39 -9.69 6.32 -3.77
N PRO A 40 -9.89 5.18 -3.07
CA PRO A 40 -11.22 4.67 -2.76
C PRO A 40 -11.97 5.41 -1.64
N ILE A 41 -11.27 6.20 -0.81
CA ILE A 41 -11.86 6.86 0.37
C ILE A 41 -11.88 8.37 0.12
N ARG A 42 -13.07 8.98 0.01
CA ARG A 42 -13.24 10.42 -0.24
C ARG A 42 -14.22 11.08 0.72
N THR A 43 -15.26 10.38 1.17
CA THR A 43 -16.21 10.83 2.18
C THR A 43 -16.06 10.06 3.49
N LEU A 44 -16.79 10.47 4.52
CA LEU A 44 -16.77 9.78 5.83
C LEU A 44 -17.52 8.44 5.79
N GLU A 45 -18.41 8.29 4.81
CA GLU A 45 -19.26 7.12 4.62
C GLU A 45 -18.61 6.09 3.66
N ASP A 46 -17.60 6.50 2.89
CA ASP A 46 -16.92 5.63 1.94
C ASP A 46 -16.25 4.45 2.64
N ARG A 47 -16.46 3.27 2.07
CA ARG A 47 -15.84 2.02 2.53
C ARG A 47 -15.09 1.37 1.38
N GLY A 48 -13.84 1.00 1.65
CA GLY A 48 -13.00 0.34 0.66
C GLY A 48 -12.01 -0.60 1.33
N SER A 49 -11.69 -1.69 0.64
CA SER A 49 -10.60 -2.58 1.02
C SER A 49 -9.41 -2.34 0.10
N ILE A 50 -8.23 -2.15 0.68
CA ILE A 50 -6.97 -1.93 -0.04
C ILE A 50 -6.13 -3.18 0.13
N VAL A 51 -5.77 -3.82 -0.99
CA VAL A 51 -5.00 -5.07 -0.99
C VAL A 51 -3.66 -4.85 -1.69
N PHE A 52 -2.56 -5.05 -0.95
CA PHE A 52 -1.21 -5.06 -1.49
C PHE A 52 -0.81 -6.50 -1.83
N LEU A 53 -0.74 -6.82 -3.12
CA LEU A 53 -0.50 -8.18 -3.62
C LEU A 53 1.00 -8.53 -3.78
N ASP A 54 1.87 -7.93 -2.96
CA ASP A 54 3.30 -8.18 -3.01
C ASP A 54 3.92 -8.17 -1.62
N PHE A 55 4.69 -9.21 -1.28
CA PHE A 55 5.29 -9.37 0.04
C PHE A 55 6.25 -8.21 0.41
N ARG A 56 6.80 -7.50 -0.58
CA ARG A 56 7.73 -6.39 -0.33
C ARG A 56 7.10 -5.29 0.49
N PHE A 57 5.79 -5.03 0.33
CA PHE A 57 5.05 -4.06 1.16
C PHE A 57 5.02 -4.44 2.65
N ALA A 58 5.20 -5.71 2.99
CA ALA A 58 5.26 -6.17 4.37
C ALA A 58 6.65 -5.98 5.01
N THR A 59 7.70 -5.75 4.22
CA THR A 59 9.07 -5.54 4.71
C THR A 59 9.21 -4.19 5.42
N ASN A 60 10.07 -4.12 6.44
CA ASN A 60 10.33 -2.87 7.15
C ASN A 60 10.85 -1.77 6.21
N TYR A 61 11.65 -2.17 5.22
CA TYR A 61 12.18 -1.25 4.20
C TYR A 61 11.06 -0.52 3.45
N CYS A 62 10.11 -1.25 2.85
CA CYS A 62 9.01 -0.61 2.11
C CYS A 62 8.02 0.12 3.02
N LYS A 63 7.74 -0.40 4.22
CA LYS A 63 6.83 0.24 5.19
C LYS A 63 7.29 1.66 5.55
N ASN A 64 8.60 1.91 5.65
CA ASN A 64 9.14 3.23 5.94
C ASN A 64 8.80 4.30 4.89
N PHE A 65 8.42 3.90 3.67
CA PHE A 65 8.02 4.82 2.60
C PHE A 65 6.50 4.96 2.46
N LEU A 66 5.72 4.17 3.20
CA LEU A 66 4.26 4.24 3.19
C LEU A 66 3.76 5.17 4.31
N PRO A 67 2.64 5.86 4.10
CA PRO A 67 1.96 6.61 5.16
C PRO A 67 1.60 5.72 6.36
N SER A 68 1.69 6.29 7.56
CA SER A 68 1.42 5.58 8.82
C SER A 68 0.00 4.99 8.89
N TRP A 69 -1.00 5.68 8.34
CA TRP A 69 -2.37 5.17 8.30
C TRP A 69 -2.50 3.85 7.51
N ILE A 70 -1.66 3.65 6.48
CA ILE A 70 -1.60 2.38 5.75
C ILE A 70 -0.90 1.32 6.60
N THR A 71 0.28 1.65 7.14
CA THR A 71 1.10 0.66 7.87
C THR A 71 0.45 0.20 9.17
N ASN A 72 -0.27 1.09 9.86
CA ASN A 72 -0.94 0.79 11.12
C ASN A 72 -2.16 -0.13 10.94
N GLY A 73 -2.86 -0.01 9.81
CA GLY A 73 -4.01 -0.86 9.47
C GLY A 73 -3.65 -2.10 8.63
N MET A 74 -2.38 -2.29 8.28
CA MET A 74 -1.96 -3.37 7.38
C MET A 74 -1.95 -4.72 8.11
N LYS A 75 -2.77 -5.66 7.63
CA LYS A 75 -2.77 -7.06 8.05
C LYS A 75 -1.99 -7.91 7.05
N ILE A 76 -1.01 -8.67 7.51
CA ILE A 76 -0.30 -9.64 6.68
C ILE A 76 -1.13 -10.92 6.62
N LEU A 77 -1.46 -11.35 5.41
CA LEU A 77 -2.23 -12.56 5.17
C LEU A 77 -1.33 -13.66 4.60
N GLN A 78 -1.65 -14.91 4.95
CA GLN A 78 -1.00 -16.07 4.34
C GLN A 78 -1.54 -16.26 2.91
N ASP A 79 -0.66 -16.67 1.99
CA ASP A 79 -1.05 -17.07 0.64
C ASP A 79 -1.71 -18.45 0.68
N LYS A 80 -2.97 -18.44 1.07
CA LYS A 80 -3.85 -19.61 1.09
C LYS A 80 -5.14 -19.23 0.40
N LYS A 81 -5.69 -20.20 -0.34
CA LYS A 81 -6.99 -20.07 -0.97
C LYS A 81 -8.01 -19.60 0.08
N GLU A 82 -8.90 -18.69 -0.33
CA GLU A 82 -10.05 -18.22 0.45
C GLU A 82 -9.73 -17.29 1.65
N VAL A 83 -8.48 -17.18 2.11
CA VAL A 83 -8.12 -16.28 3.23
C VAL A 83 -8.41 -14.82 2.89
N LEU A 84 -7.94 -14.35 1.72
CA LEU A 84 -8.19 -12.98 1.27
C LEU A 84 -9.69 -12.72 1.08
N ALA A 85 -10.40 -13.64 0.43
CA ALA A 85 -11.84 -13.50 0.18
C ALA A 85 -12.63 -13.43 1.49
N THR A 86 -12.26 -14.27 2.47
CA THR A 86 -12.88 -14.29 3.80
C THR A 86 -12.64 -12.99 4.55
N GLU A 87 -11.40 -12.47 4.56
CA GLU A 87 -11.07 -11.22 5.25
C GLU A 87 -11.82 -10.04 4.66
N VAL A 88 -11.82 -9.92 3.33
CA VAL A 88 -12.54 -8.85 2.61
C VAL A 88 -14.05 -8.96 2.87
N SER A 89 -14.61 -10.17 2.84
CA SER A 89 -16.04 -10.38 3.10
C SER A 89 -16.42 -10.00 4.53
N ASN A 90 -15.58 -10.37 5.51
CA ASN A 90 -15.79 -10.00 6.91
C ASN A 90 -15.74 -8.48 7.10
N PHE A 91 -14.77 -7.78 6.50
CA PHE A 91 -14.68 -6.32 6.56
C PHE A 91 -15.98 -5.63 6.13
N PHE A 92 -16.62 -6.09 5.04
CA PHE A 92 -17.88 -5.52 4.58
C PHE A 92 -19.10 -5.96 5.40
N ARG A 93 -19.05 -7.11 6.09
CA ARG A 93 -20.14 -7.64 6.93
C ARG A 93 -20.19 -7.02 8.33
N THR A 94 -19.05 -6.81 8.98
CA THR A 94 -18.96 -6.38 10.40
C THR A 94 -19.58 -5.00 10.68
N GLN A 95 -19.94 -4.24 9.66
CA GLN A 95 -20.43 -2.86 9.78
C GLN A 95 -21.87 -2.65 9.26
N SER A 96 -22.63 -3.74 9.04
CA SER A 96 -24.08 -3.68 8.87
C SER A 96 -24.86 -3.75 10.20
N GLU A 97 -24.15 -3.87 11.33
CA GLU A 97 -24.73 -4.02 12.68
C GLU A 97 -24.43 -2.83 13.62
N LEU A 98 -24.04 -1.66 13.09
CA LEU A 98 -24.05 -0.45 13.91
C LEU A 98 -25.50 0.08 13.94
N PRO A 99 -26.14 0.16 15.13
CA PRO A 99 -27.47 0.78 15.22
C PRO A 99 -27.38 2.22 14.73
N GLU A 100 -28.38 2.65 13.95
CA GLU A 100 -28.62 4.07 13.64
C GLU A 100 -28.61 4.83 14.97
N VAL A 101 -27.49 5.48 15.28
CA VAL A 101 -27.47 6.47 16.35
C VAL A 101 -28.38 7.59 15.87
N SER A 102 -29.44 7.77 16.65
CA SER A 102 -30.52 8.71 16.42
C SER A 102 -29.96 10.11 16.17
N ARG A 103 -30.63 10.80 15.24
CA ARG A 103 -30.52 12.22 14.89
C ARG A 103 -30.06 13.14 16.02
#